data_AF-A0A4U6P997-F1
#
_entry.id   AF-A0A4U6P997-F1
#
_cell.length_a   1.000
_cell.length_b   1.000
_cell.length_c   1.000
_cell.angle_alpha   90.00
_cell.angle_beta   90.00
_cell.angle_gamma   90.00
#
_symmetry.space_group_name_H-M   'P 1'
#
loop_
_entity.id
_entity.type
_entity.pdbx_description
1 polymer ?
#
loop_
_entity_poly.entity_id
_entity_poly.type
_entity_poly.pdbx_seq_one_letter_code
_entity_poly.pdbx_strand_id
1 'polypeptide(L)'
;MIGTLERAVAPSRSASAQTPPTIPALPLQPGKLYLRLYHGRATPDEQMEDWGSDGPVIGPLASIHVTYMCHLKFTAAQDVMERFFPEVMAQWQASDVSNGHGPLCDWQFNVIDDLIEYGGNLYGDWSTFLADDHAAR
;
A
#
# COMPACT_ATOMS: atom_id res chain seq x y z
N MET A 1 -15.96 -40.98 2.44
CA MET A 1 -16.67 -39.69 2.45
C MET A 1 -15.62 -38.59 2.55
N ILE A 2 -15.43 -37.84 1.47
CA ILE A 2 -14.45 -36.76 1.40
C ILE A 2 -15.29 -35.48 1.53
N GLY A 3 -15.12 -34.76 2.65
CA GLY A 3 -15.86 -33.54 2.91
C GLY A 3 -15.38 -32.43 1.99
N THR A 4 -16.29 -31.88 1.19
CA THR A 4 -16.07 -30.65 0.42
C THR A 4 -15.89 -29.51 1.41
N LEU A 5 -14.68 -28.95 1.48
CA LEU A 5 -14.46 -27.66 2.15
C LEU A 5 -15.12 -26.59 1.30
N GLU A 6 -16.25 -26.08 1.76
CA GLU A 6 -16.89 -24.91 1.17
C GLU A 6 -15.94 -23.72 1.26
N ARG A 7 -15.59 -23.18 0.09
CA ARG A 7 -14.82 -21.95 -0.04
C ARG A 7 -15.68 -20.80 0.49
N ALA A 8 -15.30 -20.24 1.63
CA ALA A 8 -15.98 -19.09 2.20
C ALA A 8 -16.04 -17.97 1.15
N VAL A 9 -17.25 -17.52 0.81
CA VAL A 9 -17.48 -16.34 -0.02
C VAL A 9 -16.98 -15.13 0.78
N ALA A 10 -15.96 -14.46 0.25
CA ALA A 10 -15.52 -13.18 0.78
C ALA A 10 -16.69 -12.18 0.74
N PRO A 11 -16.90 -11.36 1.78
CA PRO A 11 -18.00 -10.41 1.80
C PRO A 11 -17.89 -9.47 0.60
N SER A 12 -18.96 -9.41 -0.20
CA SER A 12 -19.10 -8.47 -1.31
C SER A 12 -18.92 -7.05 -0.79
N ARG A 13 -17.88 -6.35 -1.23
CA ARG A 13 -17.68 -4.94 -0.89
C ARG A 13 -18.81 -4.10 -1.46
N SER A 14 -19.27 -3.17 -0.63
CA SER A 14 -20.23 -2.11 -0.93
C SER A 14 -19.84 -1.35 -2.20
N ALA A 15 -20.85 -1.11 -3.06
CA ALA A 15 -20.78 -0.46 -4.36
C ALA A 15 -20.45 1.05 -4.29
N SER A 16 -19.28 1.39 -3.77
CA SER A 16 -18.70 2.71 -3.92
C SER A 16 -17.23 2.51 -4.24
N ALA A 17 -16.91 2.46 -5.52
CA ALA A 17 -15.56 2.70 -6.02
C ALA A 17 -15.21 4.14 -5.61
N GLN A 18 -14.69 4.30 -4.41
CA GLN A 18 -14.16 5.56 -3.95
C GLN A 18 -12.86 5.73 -4.70
N THR A 19 -12.76 6.79 -5.51
CA THR A 19 -11.48 7.24 -6.03
C THR A 19 -10.50 7.35 -4.86
N PRO A 20 -9.27 6.81 -4.95
CA PRO A 20 -8.31 6.90 -3.87
C PRO A 20 -8.17 8.35 -3.43
N PRO A 21 -8.00 8.61 -2.13
CA PRO A 21 -7.72 9.95 -1.67
C PRO A 21 -6.51 10.48 -2.44
N THR A 22 -6.71 11.59 -3.16
CA THR A 22 -5.62 12.26 -3.89
C THR A 22 -4.71 12.89 -2.85
N ILE A 23 -3.66 12.18 -2.47
CA ILE A 23 -2.63 12.70 -1.57
C ILE A 23 -1.82 13.71 -2.38
N PRO A 24 -1.79 15.00 -2.00
CA PRO A 24 -1.00 16.00 -2.72
C PRO A 24 0.45 15.55 -2.81
N ALA A 25 1.06 15.54 -3.99
CA ALA A 25 2.45 15.14 -4.14
C ALA A 25 3.38 16.14 -3.42
N LEU A 26 4.30 15.62 -2.60
CA LEU A 26 5.40 16.43 -2.06
C LEU A 26 6.65 16.18 -2.92
N PRO A 27 7.55 17.18 -3.04
CA PRO A 27 8.82 16.96 -3.71
C PRO A 27 9.56 15.77 -3.10
N LEU A 28 10.06 14.90 -3.96
CA LEU A 28 10.90 13.79 -3.51
C LEU A 28 12.22 14.33 -2.99
N GLN A 29 12.66 13.80 -1.86
CA GLN A 29 13.95 14.11 -1.25
C GLN A 29 15.06 13.25 -1.89
N PRO A 30 16.09 13.86 -2.50
CA PRO A 30 17.27 13.18 -3.04
C PRO A 30 17.87 12.12 -2.10
N GLY A 31 18.25 10.98 -2.65
CA GLY A 31 18.87 9.85 -1.95
C GLY A 31 17.96 9.08 -0.99
N LYS A 32 16.65 9.38 -0.96
CA LYS A 32 15.67 8.67 -0.11
C LYS A 32 14.94 7.56 -0.87
N LEU A 33 14.58 6.50 -0.16
CA LEU A 33 13.86 5.34 -0.68
C LEU A 33 12.34 5.60 -0.71
N TYR A 34 11.68 5.20 -1.79
CA TYR A 34 10.24 5.28 -1.96
C TYR A 34 9.67 3.97 -2.53
N LEU A 35 8.38 3.76 -2.32
CA LEU A 35 7.57 2.71 -2.92
C LEU A 35 6.53 3.38 -3.84
N ARG A 36 6.43 2.96 -5.10
CA ARG A 36 5.37 3.37 -6.02
C ARG A 36 4.47 2.19 -6.33
N LEU A 37 3.16 2.44 -6.33
CA LEU A 37 2.13 1.49 -6.74
C LEU A 37 1.61 1.86 -8.14
N TYR A 38 1.36 0.86 -8.97
CA TYR A 38 0.92 1.02 -10.36
C TYR A 38 -0.24 0.08 -10.69
N HIS A 39 -0.87 0.34 -11.83
CA HIS A 39 -1.94 -0.51 -12.37
C HIS A 39 -3.13 -0.66 -11.44
N GLY A 40 -3.63 0.47 -10.94
CA GLY A 40 -4.79 0.53 -10.08
C GLY A 40 -6.11 0.20 -10.80
N ARG A 41 -6.92 -0.65 -10.16
CA ARG A 41 -8.27 -1.09 -10.56
C ARG A 41 -9.24 -1.06 -9.37
N ALA A 42 -10.53 -0.96 -9.66
CA ALA A 42 -11.62 -0.95 -8.68
C ALA A 42 -12.04 -2.36 -8.25
N THR A 43 -11.93 -3.35 -9.15
CA THR A 43 -12.19 -4.76 -8.82
C THR A 43 -11.05 -5.66 -9.29
N PRO A 44 -10.85 -6.86 -8.68
CA PRO A 44 -9.76 -7.75 -9.05
C PRO A 44 -9.78 -8.18 -10.52
N ASP A 45 -10.99 -8.44 -11.04
CA ASP A 45 -11.20 -8.99 -12.40
C ASP A 45 -11.44 -7.90 -13.46
N GLU A 46 -11.32 -6.62 -13.07
CA GLU A 46 -11.53 -5.49 -13.98
C GLU A 46 -10.58 -5.60 -15.17
N GLN A 47 -11.15 -5.69 -16.38
CA GLN A 47 -10.39 -5.60 -17.62
C GLN A 47 -10.13 -4.12 -17.90
N MET A 48 -8.86 -3.75 -17.88
CA MET A 48 -8.42 -2.39 -18.10
C MET A 48 -7.98 -2.26 -19.55
N GLU A 49 -8.59 -1.33 -20.29
CA GLU A 49 -8.23 -1.07 -21.69
C GLU A 49 -6.80 -0.49 -21.81
N ASP A 50 -6.31 0.15 -20.74
CA ASP A 50 -4.97 0.73 -20.59
C ASP A 50 -4.26 0.21 -19.32
N TRP A 51 -3.22 0.91 -18.86
CA TRP A 51 -2.45 0.59 -17.65
C TRP A 51 -3.16 0.93 -16.33
N GLY A 52 -4.33 1.56 -16.32
CA GLY A 52 -5.06 1.93 -15.09
C GLY A 52 -4.65 3.21 -14.41
N SER A 53 -5.03 3.35 -13.14
CA SER A 53 -4.66 4.50 -12.33
C SER A 53 -3.28 4.35 -11.70
N ASP A 54 -2.49 5.43 -11.70
CA ASP A 54 -1.31 5.55 -10.84
C ASP A 54 -1.71 5.50 -9.37
N GLY A 55 -0.91 4.80 -8.57
CA GLY A 55 -1.01 4.80 -7.12
C GLY A 55 -0.11 5.85 -6.46
N PRO A 56 -0.10 5.90 -5.12
CA PRO A 56 0.77 6.80 -4.39
C PRO A 56 2.25 6.45 -4.57
N VAL A 57 3.10 7.46 -4.38
CA VAL A 57 4.52 7.29 -4.06
C VAL A 57 4.66 7.44 -2.55
N ILE A 58 4.83 6.32 -1.86
CA ILE A 58 4.90 6.22 -0.40
C ILE A 58 6.36 6.36 0.04
N GLY A 59 6.62 7.31 0.93
CA GLY A 59 7.92 7.50 1.56
C GLY A 59 8.17 8.95 1.98
N PRO A 60 9.39 9.26 2.44
CA PRO A 60 10.56 8.38 2.51
C PRO A 60 10.39 7.12 3.38
N LEU A 61 10.87 5.98 2.89
CA LEU A 61 11.00 4.75 3.67
C LEU A 61 12.40 4.68 4.30
N ALA A 62 12.48 4.19 5.53
CA ALA A 62 13.73 3.87 6.21
C ALA A 62 14.23 2.47 5.85
N SER A 63 13.31 1.52 5.60
CA SER A 63 13.63 0.19 5.08
C SER A 63 12.45 -0.39 4.31
N ILE A 64 12.73 -1.41 3.48
CA ILE A 64 11.71 -2.28 2.87
C ILE A 64 12.22 -3.72 2.85
N HIS A 65 11.31 -4.67 3.05
CA HIS A 65 11.58 -6.10 3.06
C HIS A 65 10.44 -6.82 2.35
N VAL A 66 10.78 -7.72 1.44
CA VAL A 66 9.81 -8.57 0.72
C VAL A 66 9.98 -10.01 1.19
N THR A 67 8.90 -10.66 1.63
CA THR A 67 8.94 -12.08 2.00
C THR A 67 7.94 -12.87 1.16
N TYR A 68 8.44 -13.91 0.48
CA TYR A 68 7.65 -14.82 -0.36
C TYR A 68 6.81 -14.15 -1.46
N MET A 69 7.15 -12.91 -1.84
CA MET A 69 6.38 -12.06 -2.76
C MET A 69 4.95 -11.74 -2.30
N CYS A 70 4.51 -12.22 -1.13
CA CYS A 70 3.16 -12.01 -0.61
C CYS A 70 3.10 -10.97 0.53
N HIS A 71 4.25 -10.57 1.09
CA HIS A 71 4.32 -9.54 2.11
C HIS A 71 5.36 -8.49 1.74
N LEU A 72 4.91 -7.23 1.70
CA LEU A 72 5.76 -6.05 1.50
C LEU A 72 5.79 -5.25 2.80
N LYS A 73 6.86 -5.41 3.58
CA LYS A 73 7.05 -4.77 4.88
C LYS A 73 7.97 -3.58 4.77
N PHE A 74 7.69 -2.50 5.48
CA PHE A 74 8.56 -1.33 5.47
C PHE A 74 8.51 -0.60 6.80
N THR A 75 9.52 0.24 7.03
CA THR A 75 9.51 1.22 8.12
C THR A 75 9.54 2.62 7.57
N ALA A 76 8.83 3.54 8.21
CA ALA A 76 8.83 4.94 7.87
C ALA A 76 8.68 5.82 9.12
N ALA A 77 9.04 7.10 8.99
CA ALA A 77 8.83 8.08 10.05
C ALA A 77 7.33 8.33 10.29
N GLN A 78 7.00 8.82 11.49
CA GLN A 78 5.62 9.01 11.92
C GLN A 78 4.83 9.93 10.97
N ASP A 79 5.43 11.01 10.48
CA ASP A 79 4.81 11.96 9.55
C ASP A 79 4.47 11.32 8.19
N VAL A 80 5.31 10.41 7.71
CA VAL A 80 5.02 9.60 6.51
C VAL A 80 3.83 8.68 6.78
N MET A 81 3.83 8.00 7.93
CA MET A 81 2.74 7.08 8.28
C MET A 81 1.41 7.80 8.50
N GLU A 82 1.43 8.97 9.15
CA GLU A 82 0.24 9.81 9.34
C GLU A 82 -0.33 10.29 7.99
N ARG A 83 0.54 10.57 7.03
CA ARG A 83 0.12 11.02 5.70
C ARG A 83 -0.49 9.90 4.85
N PHE A 84 0.13 8.73 4.83
CA PHE A 84 -0.28 7.65 3.94
C PHE A 84 -1.24 6.65 4.60
N PHE A 85 -1.25 6.57 5.93
CA PHE A 85 -2.02 5.61 6.73
C PHE A 85 -2.59 6.28 8.01
N PRO A 86 -3.32 7.40 7.91
CA PRO A 86 -3.79 8.18 9.07
C PRO A 86 -4.66 7.35 10.03
N GLU A 87 -5.52 6.49 9.50
CA GLU A 87 -6.40 5.64 10.31
C GLU A 87 -5.62 4.58 11.12
N VAL A 88 -4.58 4.00 10.49
CA VAL A 88 -3.68 3.04 11.14
C VAL A 88 -2.92 3.73 12.28
N MET A 89 -2.39 4.92 12.02
CA MET A 89 -1.68 5.72 13.03
C MET A 89 -2.60 6.11 14.19
N ALA A 90 -3.81 6.60 13.90
CA ALA A 90 -4.78 6.95 14.93
C ALA A 90 -5.15 5.74 15.80
N GLN A 91 -5.34 4.56 15.19
CA GLN A 91 -5.60 3.33 15.92
C GLN A 91 -4.44 2.93 16.82
N TRP A 92 -3.19 2.98 16.33
CA TRP A 92 -2.01 2.63 17.13
C TRP A 92 -1.80 3.57 18.31
N GLN A 93 -1.93 4.87 18.09
CA GLN A 93 -1.83 5.88 19.16
C GLN A 93 -2.93 5.66 20.21
N ALA A 94 -4.17 5.44 19.79
CA ALA A 94 -5.28 5.16 20.70
C ALA A 94 -5.11 3.84 21.49
N SER A 95 -4.39 2.88 20.92
CA SER A 95 -4.13 1.56 21.54
C SER A 95 -2.85 1.54 22.39
N ASP A 96 -2.13 2.66 22.49
CA ASP A 96 -0.86 2.80 23.21
C ASP A 96 0.19 1.73 22.86
N VAL A 97 0.26 1.33 21.58
CA VAL A 97 1.29 0.40 21.11
C VAL A 97 2.57 1.17 20.78
N SER A 98 3.73 0.54 21.01
CA SER A 98 5.04 1.15 20.74
C SER A 98 5.17 1.68 19.31
N ASN A 99 4.55 1.00 18.34
CA ASN A 99 4.57 1.38 16.93
C ASN A 99 3.90 2.74 16.65
N GLY A 100 2.95 3.17 17.49
CA GLY A 100 2.27 4.47 17.35
C GLY A 100 3.08 5.67 17.85
N HIS A 101 4.16 5.42 18.61
CA HIS A 101 4.95 6.44 19.30
C HIS A 101 6.45 6.37 19.00
N GLY A 102 6.89 5.34 18.28
CA GLY A 102 8.30 5.15 17.90
C GLY A 102 8.78 6.17 16.87
N PRO A 103 10.10 6.40 16.77
CA PRO A 103 10.68 7.27 15.75
C PRO A 103 10.52 6.72 14.32
N LEU A 104 10.32 5.41 14.22
CA LEU A 104 9.93 4.69 13.01
C LEU A 104 8.78 3.76 13.36
N CYS A 105 7.83 3.63 12.45
CA CYS A 105 6.73 2.67 12.56
C CYS A 105 6.92 1.57 11.52
N ASP A 106 6.68 0.32 11.91
CA ASP A 106 6.63 -0.84 11.03
C ASP A 106 5.21 -1.01 10.44
N TRP A 107 5.13 -1.21 9.13
CA TRP A 107 3.87 -1.53 8.44
C TRP A 107 4.07 -2.57 7.34
N GLN A 108 2.96 -3.13 6.86
CA GLN A 108 2.99 -4.08 5.76
C GLN A 108 1.79 -3.95 4.83
N PHE A 109 2.04 -4.21 3.55
CA PHE A 109 1.01 -4.63 2.61
C PHE A 109 1.00 -6.16 2.50
N ASN A 110 -0.20 -6.72 2.40
CA ASN A 110 -0.40 -8.07 1.91
C ASN A 110 -0.60 -7.99 0.40
N VAL A 111 0.05 -8.88 -0.34
CA VAL A 111 -0.20 -9.09 -1.77
C VAL A 111 -1.09 -10.33 -1.88
N ILE A 112 -2.31 -10.15 -2.35
CA ILE A 112 -3.32 -11.20 -2.49
C ILE A 112 -3.74 -11.24 -3.95
N ASP A 113 -3.65 -12.42 -4.57
CA ASP A 113 -3.90 -12.61 -6.01
C ASP A 113 -3.11 -11.61 -6.88
N ASP A 114 -1.84 -11.38 -6.51
CA ASP A 114 -0.93 -10.39 -7.13
C ASP A 114 -1.37 -8.92 -6.98
N LEU A 115 -2.27 -8.60 -6.04
CA LEU A 115 -2.79 -7.25 -5.81
C LEU A 115 -2.40 -6.69 -4.44
N ILE A 116 -1.98 -5.43 -4.42
CA ILE A 116 -1.87 -4.61 -3.20
C ILE A 116 -3.11 -3.71 -3.11
N GLU A 117 -3.80 -3.72 -1.97
CA GLU A 117 -4.87 -2.77 -1.72
C GLU A 117 -4.34 -1.48 -1.07
N TYR A 118 -4.72 -0.33 -1.64
CA TYR A 118 -4.48 0.98 -1.03
C TYR A 118 -5.59 1.96 -1.37
N GLY A 119 -6.17 2.61 -0.35
CA GLY A 119 -7.16 3.66 -0.53
C GLY A 119 -8.42 3.23 -1.30
N GLY A 120 -8.80 1.95 -1.20
CA GLY A 120 -9.95 1.38 -1.92
C GLY A 120 -9.64 0.84 -3.32
N ASN A 121 -8.45 1.10 -3.87
CA ASN A 121 -8.00 0.56 -5.15
C ASN A 121 -7.07 -0.64 -4.97
N LEU A 122 -7.02 -1.49 -6.00
CA LEU A 122 -6.16 -2.67 -6.09
C LEU A 122 -5.08 -2.42 -7.14
N TYR A 123 -3.81 -2.57 -6.77
CA TYR A 123 -2.66 -2.28 -7.61
C TYR A 123 -1.93 -3.59 -7.96
N GLY A 124 -1.70 -3.83 -9.25
CA GLY A 124 -1.03 -5.04 -9.73
C GLY A 124 0.49 -5.02 -9.65
N ASP A 125 1.06 -3.83 -9.73
CA ASP A 125 2.50 -3.66 -9.85
C ASP A 125 3.00 -2.68 -8.80
N TRP A 126 4.24 -2.88 -8.38
CA TRP A 126 4.91 -1.99 -7.44
C TRP A 126 6.40 -1.98 -7.69
N SER A 127 7.06 -0.91 -7.31
CA SER A 127 8.52 -0.81 -7.39
C SER A 127 9.06 0.07 -6.28
N THR A 128 10.31 -0.16 -5.92
CA THR A 128 11.06 0.76 -5.07
C THR A 128 12.15 1.46 -5.83
N PHE A 129 12.44 2.68 -5.43
CA PHE A 129 13.46 3.49 -6.06
C PHE A 129 14.04 4.51 -5.08
N LEU A 130 15.27 4.95 -5.33
CA LEU A 130 15.83 6.12 -4.69
C LEU A 130 15.43 7.35 -5.50
N ALA A 131 14.91 8.39 -4.86
CA ALA A 131 14.79 9.67 -5.54
C ALA A 131 16.20 10.15 -5.92
N ASP A 132 16.37 10.55 -7.18
CA ASP A 132 17.62 10.77 -7.93
C ASP A 132 17.92 9.67 -8.95
N ASP A 133 17.28 8.50 -8.82
CA ASP A 133 17.31 7.50 -9.87
C ASP A 133 16.44 7.96 -11.05
N HIS A 134 17.03 8.00 -12.25
CA HIS A 134 16.31 8.33 -13.48
C HIS A 134 15.17 7.34 -13.80
N ALA A 135 15.15 6.19 -13.09
CA ALA A 135 14.07 5.19 -13.10
C ALA A 135 12.74 5.68 -12.47
N ALA A 136 12.70 6.84 -11.82
CA ALA A 136 11.49 7.38 -11.17
C ALA A 136 10.47 8.05 -12.14
N ARG A 137 10.69 7.98 -13.47
CA ARG A 137 9.80 8.56 -14.48
C ARG A 137 8.83 7.50 -14.99
#